data_AF-A0AAW9BA12-F1
#
_entry.id   AF-A0AAW9BA12-F1
#
_cell.length_a   1.000
_cell.length_b   1.000
_cell.length_c   1.000
_cell.angle_alpha   90.00
_cell.angle_beta   90.00
_cell.angle_gamma   90.00
#
_symmetry.space_group_name_H-M   'P 1'
#
loop_
_entity.id
_entity.type
_entity.pdbx_description
1 polymer ?
#
loop_
_entity_poly.entity_id
_entity_poly.type
_entity_poly.pdbx_seq_one_letter_code
_entity_poly.pdbx_strand_id
1 'polypeptide(L)'
;MKIKKLAITFGLVIATTLPSLASAKDILTSTPVTYMLSEQLMKGTGIETQYLPPKRYGVERLENWFANKGTEQVKQAGQAATVAITLGAIWKQDPTYVYARQGNIHLIEIDASQAISPRAQGVAVLTLENGSTSKYAWLNPTNLIRMAGIVGEDLQRVYPEHQKTIQTNQQALMLNVRELINQQQAEIFDKGIDSVVLMSESLEDFASGNQLFVVGREFKPELEWTEEDKLSLKAQFEQDKTLWLVTDKRPSKTLTSLIKPSRILQIDVIDRWGSKGIKTEKPLARWEM
;
A
#
# COMPACT_ATOMS: atom_id res chain seq x y z
N MET A 1 -67.54 -28.68 49.89
CA MET A 1 -66.39 -29.20 49.10
C MET A 1 -66.16 -28.27 47.92
N LYS A 2 -65.16 -27.38 47.98
CA LYS A 2 -64.91 -26.34 46.96
C LYS A 2 -63.57 -26.62 46.26
N ILE A 3 -63.64 -26.75 44.93
CA ILE A 3 -62.53 -26.98 44.00
C ILE A 3 -61.66 -25.71 43.93
N LYS A 4 -60.37 -25.81 44.26
CA LYS A 4 -59.39 -24.72 44.09
C LYS A 4 -58.74 -24.84 42.71
N LYS A 5 -58.87 -23.77 41.90
CA LYS A 5 -58.24 -23.64 40.59
C LYS A 5 -56.73 -23.38 40.73
N LEU A 6 -55.98 -24.10 39.92
CA LEU A 6 -54.54 -24.01 39.69
C LEU A 6 -54.24 -22.75 38.84
N ALA A 7 -53.33 -21.89 39.30
CA ALA A 7 -52.79 -20.79 38.51
C ALA A 7 -51.32 -21.11 38.20
N ILE A 8 -51.02 -21.42 36.95
CA ILE A 8 -49.67 -21.61 36.43
C ILE A 8 -49.22 -20.25 35.87
N THR A 9 -48.20 -19.65 36.48
CA THR A 9 -47.59 -18.40 36.01
C THR A 9 -46.53 -18.73 34.96
N PHE A 10 -46.78 -18.34 33.71
CA PHE A 10 -45.81 -18.45 32.61
C PHE A 10 -44.83 -17.27 32.70
N GLY A 11 -43.57 -17.55 33.05
CA GLY A 11 -42.50 -16.57 33.02
C GLY A 11 -42.00 -16.32 31.60
N LEU A 12 -42.19 -15.11 31.09
CA LEU A 12 -41.68 -14.67 29.79
C LEU A 12 -40.20 -14.32 29.91
N VAL A 13 -39.31 -15.21 29.45
CA VAL A 13 -37.88 -14.91 29.29
C VAL A 13 -37.70 -14.12 28.01
N ILE A 14 -37.50 -12.80 28.14
CA ILE A 14 -37.11 -11.94 27.03
C ILE A 14 -35.61 -12.18 26.78
N ALA A 15 -35.31 -13.01 25.77
CA ALA A 15 -33.95 -13.12 25.25
C ALA A 15 -33.62 -11.85 24.46
N THR A 16 -32.93 -10.90 25.09
CA THR A 16 -32.37 -9.74 24.40
C THR A 16 -31.23 -10.22 23.50
N THR A 17 -31.51 -10.38 22.21
CA THR A 17 -30.49 -10.49 21.18
C THR A 17 -29.80 -9.13 21.07
N LEU A 18 -28.68 -8.95 21.77
CA LEU A 18 -27.78 -7.84 21.49
C LEU A 18 -27.36 -7.96 20.02
N PRO A 19 -27.64 -6.96 19.16
CA PRO A 19 -27.05 -6.95 17.84
C PRO A 19 -25.53 -6.96 18.03
N SER A 20 -24.86 -7.90 17.37
CA SER A 20 -23.40 -7.89 17.25
C SER A 20 -23.02 -6.53 16.66
N LEU A 21 -22.56 -5.61 17.51
CA LEU A 21 -21.83 -4.44 17.05
C LEU A 21 -20.71 -4.99 16.17
N ALA A 22 -20.79 -4.75 14.87
CA ALA A 22 -19.64 -4.95 14.01
C ALA A 22 -18.49 -4.25 14.70
N SER A 23 -17.45 -5.00 15.12
CA SER A 23 -16.32 -4.43 15.84
C SER A 23 -15.75 -3.35 14.94
N ALA A 24 -15.97 -2.11 15.34
CA ALA A 24 -15.50 -0.98 14.58
C ALA A 24 -13.97 -0.98 14.68
N LYS A 25 -13.33 -0.89 13.53
CA LYS A 25 -11.87 -0.97 13.43
C LYS A 25 -11.24 0.37 13.75
N ASP A 26 -10.11 0.33 14.42
CA ASP A 26 -9.53 1.50 15.07
C ASP A 26 -8.63 2.34 14.14
N ILE A 27 -7.96 1.66 13.20
CA ILE A 27 -7.03 2.28 12.25
C ILE A 27 -7.60 2.18 10.82
N LEU A 28 -7.67 3.31 10.13
CA LEU A 28 -8.14 3.40 8.74
C LEU A 28 -6.99 3.58 7.76
N THR A 29 -7.07 2.90 6.62
CA THR A 29 -6.06 2.93 5.55
C THR A 29 -6.72 2.86 4.17
N SER A 30 -6.05 3.39 3.15
CA SER A 30 -6.54 3.36 1.76
C SER A 30 -5.57 2.77 0.75
N THR A 31 -4.30 2.63 1.09
CA THR A 31 -3.29 2.01 0.22
C THR A 31 -2.80 0.70 0.83
N PRO A 32 -2.37 -0.28 0.02
CA PRO A 32 -1.85 -1.53 0.56
C PRO A 32 -0.60 -1.33 1.43
N VAL A 33 0.23 -0.31 1.14
CA VAL A 33 1.40 0.00 1.96
C VAL A 33 1.01 0.50 3.35
N THR A 34 0.05 1.43 3.48
CA THR A 34 -0.37 1.91 4.81
C THR A 34 -1.08 0.83 5.60
N TYR A 35 -1.86 -0.04 4.93
CA TYR A 35 -2.41 -1.24 5.55
C TYR A 35 -1.32 -2.19 6.06
N MET A 36 -0.32 -2.49 5.23
CA MET A 36 0.79 -3.38 5.59
C MET A 36 1.54 -2.85 6.82
N LEU A 37 1.86 -1.55 6.85
CA LEU A 37 2.52 -0.91 7.98
C LEU A 37 1.69 -1.06 9.26
N SER A 38 0.40 -0.73 9.20
CA SER A 38 -0.51 -0.83 10.35
C SER A 38 -0.56 -2.26 10.92
N GLU A 39 -0.87 -3.25 10.08
CA GLU A 39 -1.04 -4.64 10.55
C GLU A 39 0.24 -5.21 11.15
N GLN A 40 1.39 -4.88 10.57
CA GLN A 40 2.66 -5.40 11.07
C GLN A 40 3.04 -4.72 12.39
N LEU A 41 2.87 -3.39 12.49
CA LEU A 41 3.19 -2.64 13.70
C LEU A 41 2.25 -2.98 14.87
N MET A 42 0.98 -3.24 14.57
CA MET A 42 -0.07 -3.54 15.57
C MET A 42 -0.25 -5.04 15.84
N LYS A 43 0.61 -5.90 15.29
CA LYS A 43 0.50 -7.35 15.50
C LYS A 43 0.54 -7.70 16.99
N GLY A 44 -0.50 -8.41 17.45
CA GLY A 44 -0.61 -8.86 18.85
C GLY A 44 -1.13 -7.83 19.85
N THR A 45 -1.56 -6.65 19.40
CA THR A 45 -2.20 -5.64 20.28
C THR A 45 -3.71 -5.85 20.40
N GLY A 46 -4.34 -6.51 19.41
CA GLY A 46 -5.80 -6.62 19.30
C GLY A 46 -6.46 -5.42 18.60
N ILE A 47 -5.68 -4.40 18.23
CA ILE A 47 -6.14 -3.23 17.47
C ILE A 47 -6.26 -3.62 15.99
N GLU A 48 -7.41 -3.37 15.39
CA GLU A 48 -7.72 -3.79 14.04
C GLU A 48 -7.56 -2.67 13.00
N THR A 49 -7.01 -3.02 11.84
CA THR A 49 -6.91 -2.13 10.67
C THR A 49 -8.04 -2.37 9.66
N GLN A 50 -8.65 -1.29 9.17
CA GLN A 50 -9.61 -1.30 8.06
C GLN A 50 -8.96 -0.76 6.78
N TYR A 51 -9.02 -1.56 5.72
CA TYR A 51 -8.82 -1.09 4.36
C TYR A 51 -10.14 -0.57 3.80
N LEU A 52 -10.23 0.75 3.57
CA LEU A 52 -11.48 1.43 3.17
C LEU A 52 -11.95 1.12 1.74
N PRO A 53 -11.08 1.16 0.71
CA PRO A 53 -11.54 1.14 -0.68
C PRO A 53 -11.96 -0.24 -1.18
N PRO A 54 -12.69 -0.31 -2.31
CA PRO A 54 -12.89 -1.55 -3.02
C PRO A 54 -11.53 -2.14 -3.42
N LYS A 55 -11.28 -3.41 -3.09
CA LYS A 55 -10.00 -4.10 -3.33
C LYS A 55 -9.47 -4.03 -4.78
N ARG A 56 -10.34 -3.76 -5.76
CA ARG A 56 -10.00 -3.65 -7.19
C ARG A 56 -9.53 -2.25 -7.61
N TYR A 57 -9.68 -1.22 -6.78
CA TYR A 57 -9.35 0.16 -7.11
C TYR A 57 -7.88 0.45 -6.81
N GLY A 58 -7.17 0.95 -7.83
CA GLY A 58 -5.85 1.55 -7.68
C GLY A 58 -5.94 2.99 -7.21
N VAL A 59 -4.79 3.55 -6.81
CA VAL A 59 -4.66 4.89 -6.22
C VAL A 59 -5.36 5.98 -7.05
N GLU A 60 -5.29 5.91 -8.39
CA GLU A 60 -5.93 6.87 -9.30
C GLU A 60 -7.45 6.93 -9.19
N ARG A 61 -8.08 5.87 -8.68
CA ARG A 61 -9.55 5.80 -8.54
C ARG A 61 -10.03 6.19 -7.16
N LEU A 62 -9.11 6.36 -6.21
CA LEU A 62 -9.47 6.54 -4.81
C LEU A 62 -10.16 7.88 -4.61
N GLU A 63 -9.55 8.99 -5.03
CA GLU A 63 -10.12 10.34 -4.88
C GLU A 63 -11.59 10.40 -5.32
N ASN A 64 -11.87 10.01 -6.58
CA ASN A 64 -13.23 10.02 -7.11
C ASN A 64 -14.17 9.03 -6.39
N TRP A 65 -13.67 7.89 -5.89
CA TRP A 65 -14.51 6.96 -5.14
C TRP A 65 -14.87 7.53 -3.76
N PHE A 66 -13.90 8.08 -3.04
CA PHE A 66 -14.09 8.73 -1.74
C PHE A 66 -15.04 9.93 -1.83
N ALA A 67 -14.99 10.69 -2.93
CA ALA A 67 -15.87 11.82 -3.18
C ALA A 67 -17.33 11.43 -3.51
N ASN A 68 -17.58 10.19 -3.91
CA ASN A 68 -18.88 9.75 -4.41
C ASN A 68 -19.39 8.50 -3.69
N LYS A 69 -19.13 7.31 -4.26
CA LYS A 69 -19.71 6.05 -3.80
C LYS A 69 -19.22 5.62 -2.42
N GLY A 70 -18.04 6.10 -2.01
CA GLY A 70 -17.40 5.77 -0.74
C GLY A 70 -17.71 6.77 0.38
N THR A 71 -18.25 7.96 0.10
CA THR A 71 -18.35 9.06 1.07
C THR A 71 -18.98 8.64 2.39
N GLU A 72 -20.18 8.06 2.33
CA GLU A 72 -20.92 7.70 3.54
C GLU A 72 -20.26 6.52 4.28
N GLN A 73 -19.74 5.52 3.56
CA GLN A 73 -19.01 4.40 4.15
C GLN A 73 -17.77 4.87 4.91
N VAL A 74 -17.01 5.79 4.31
CA VAL A 74 -15.77 6.32 4.89
C VAL A 74 -16.07 7.20 6.10
N LYS A 75 -17.11 8.05 6.00
CA LYS A 75 -17.59 8.87 7.12
C LYS A 75 -18.00 7.98 8.30
N GLN A 76 -18.76 6.91 8.06
CA GLN A 76 -19.16 5.96 9.10
C GLN A 76 -17.96 5.25 9.73
N ALA A 77 -16.99 4.81 8.92
CA ALA A 77 -15.76 4.21 9.44
C ALA A 77 -14.99 5.20 10.34
N GLY A 78 -14.95 6.49 9.96
CA GLY A 78 -14.32 7.54 10.75
C GLY A 78 -14.95 7.80 12.12
N GLN A 79 -16.25 7.52 12.31
CA GLN A 79 -16.94 7.75 13.60
C GLN A 79 -16.35 6.95 14.75
N ALA A 80 -15.78 5.78 14.46
CA ALA A 80 -15.30 4.84 15.45
C ALA A 80 -13.77 4.65 15.43
N ALA A 81 -13.09 5.21 14.43
CA ALA A 81 -11.64 5.11 14.31
C ALA A 81 -10.92 6.17 15.17
N THR A 82 -9.76 5.78 15.71
CA THR A 82 -8.82 6.69 16.38
C THR A 82 -7.82 7.27 15.39
N VAL A 83 -7.38 6.47 14.41
CA VAL A 83 -6.28 6.83 13.50
C VAL A 83 -6.66 6.64 12.03
N ALA A 84 -6.19 7.55 11.17
CA ALA A 84 -6.06 7.31 9.75
C ALA A 84 -4.59 7.45 9.33
N ILE A 85 -4.06 6.41 8.66
CA ILE A 85 -2.69 6.42 8.14
C ILE A 85 -2.71 6.83 6.67
N THR A 86 -2.00 7.91 6.34
CA THR A 86 -2.03 8.58 5.03
C THR A 86 -0.64 8.64 4.38
N LEU A 87 -0.58 9.20 3.18
CA LEU A 87 0.62 9.55 2.43
C LEU A 87 0.59 11.03 2.01
N GLY A 88 0.01 11.90 2.83
CA GLY A 88 -0.36 13.27 2.48
C GLY A 88 0.79 14.15 1.96
N ALA A 89 2.02 13.95 2.46
CA ALA A 89 3.18 14.74 2.05
C ALA A 89 3.67 14.40 0.63
N ILE A 90 3.55 13.14 0.19
CA ILE A 90 3.93 12.71 -1.17
C ILE A 90 2.75 12.63 -2.14
N TRP A 91 1.53 12.53 -1.61
CA TRP A 91 0.30 12.46 -2.36
C TRP A 91 -0.73 13.39 -1.73
N LYS A 92 -0.70 14.65 -2.13
CA LYS A 92 -1.59 15.70 -1.59
C LYS A 92 -3.07 15.39 -1.71
N GLN A 93 -3.45 14.56 -2.69
CA GLN A 93 -4.83 14.13 -2.92
C GLN A 93 -5.21 12.87 -2.14
N ASP A 94 -4.39 12.38 -1.21
CA ASP A 94 -4.75 11.25 -0.35
C ASP A 94 -6.09 11.55 0.36
N PRO A 95 -7.16 10.81 0.04
CA PRO A 95 -8.50 11.13 0.54
C PRO A 95 -8.76 10.56 1.95
N THR A 96 -7.88 9.72 2.47
CA THR A 96 -8.15 8.88 3.65
C THR A 96 -8.58 9.72 4.84
N TYR A 97 -7.75 10.70 5.24
CA TYR A 97 -8.01 11.51 6.41
C TYR A 97 -9.16 12.50 6.18
N VAL A 98 -9.15 13.23 5.07
CA VAL A 98 -10.11 14.31 4.77
C VAL A 98 -11.55 13.80 4.80
N TYR A 99 -11.81 12.61 4.24
CA TYR A 99 -13.16 12.05 4.21
C TYR A 99 -13.53 11.32 5.51
N ALA A 100 -12.60 10.59 6.14
CA ALA A 100 -12.88 9.90 7.39
C ALA A 100 -13.13 10.88 8.55
N ARG A 101 -12.40 11.99 8.61
CA ARG A 101 -12.55 13.02 9.66
C ARG A 101 -13.94 13.66 9.69
N GLN A 102 -14.69 13.60 8.59
CA GLN A 102 -16.10 14.05 8.58
C GLN A 102 -17.00 13.25 9.53
N GLY A 103 -16.59 12.02 9.89
CA GLY A 103 -17.24 11.20 10.90
C GLY A 103 -16.81 11.51 12.34
N ASN A 104 -15.55 11.90 12.52
CA ASN A 104 -14.96 12.22 13.81
C ASN A 104 -13.86 13.30 13.67
N ILE A 105 -14.11 14.51 14.19
CA ILE A 105 -13.15 15.61 14.09
C ILE A 105 -11.86 15.37 14.91
N HIS A 106 -11.90 14.46 15.87
CA HIS A 106 -10.77 14.05 16.73
C HIS A 106 -9.89 12.95 16.10
N LEU A 107 -10.20 12.49 14.88
CA LEU A 107 -9.38 11.52 14.17
C LEU A 107 -7.93 12.01 14.07
N ILE A 108 -6.99 11.15 14.45
CA ILE A 108 -5.55 11.42 14.38
C ILE A 108 -5.04 11.02 13.00
N GLU A 109 -4.40 11.97 12.30
CA GLU A 109 -3.68 11.67 11.07
C GLU A 109 -2.25 11.22 11.40
N ILE A 110 -1.84 10.09 10.84
CA ILE A 110 -0.44 9.67 10.79
C ILE A 110 -0.02 9.64 9.33
N ASP A 111 0.80 10.60 8.91
CA ASP A 111 1.38 10.59 7.57
C ASP A 111 2.57 9.65 7.52
N ALA A 112 2.42 8.51 6.85
CA ALA A 112 3.48 7.52 6.76
C ALA A 112 4.72 8.03 5.99
N SER A 113 4.57 9.11 5.22
CA SER A 113 5.63 9.68 4.39
C SER A 113 6.41 10.82 5.05
N GLN A 114 5.94 11.35 6.19
CA GLN A 114 6.55 12.52 6.85
C GLN A 114 6.38 12.47 8.37
N ALA A 115 7.49 12.50 9.12
CA ALA A 115 7.45 12.60 10.59
C ALA A 115 6.81 13.91 11.09
N ILE A 116 6.25 13.93 12.30
CA ILE A 116 5.64 15.14 12.91
C ILE A 116 6.69 16.15 13.46
N SER A 117 7.97 15.79 13.49
CA SER A 117 9.05 16.57 14.13
C SER A 117 9.35 17.94 13.47
N PRO A 118 9.80 18.98 14.20
CA PRO A 118 10.22 20.27 13.62
C PRO A 118 11.36 20.19 12.59
N ARG A 119 12.10 19.08 12.56
CA ARG A 119 13.09 18.74 11.51
C ARG A 119 12.68 17.45 10.81
N ALA A 120 11.39 17.34 10.48
CA ALA A 120 10.76 16.12 10.03
C ALA A 120 11.56 15.47 8.90
N GLN A 121 12.12 14.30 9.17
CA GLN A 121 12.65 13.46 8.11
C GLN A 121 11.45 12.84 7.38
N GLY A 122 11.41 13.03 6.06
CA GLY A 122 10.47 12.38 5.18
C GLY A 122 11.10 11.17 4.50
N VAL A 123 10.28 10.46 3.73
CA VAL A 123 10.77 9.49 2.75
C VAL A 123 11.56 10.21 1.66
N ALA A 124 12.46 9.49 0.99
CA ALA A 124 13.08 10.01 -0.22
C ALA A 124 12.02 10.10 -1.32
N VAL A 125 11.95 11.25 -1.99
CA VAL A 125 10.95 11.54 -3.02
C VAL A 125 11.61 11.77 -4.36
N LEU A 126 10.93 11.34 -5.43
CA LEU A 126 11.29 11.69 -6.80
C LEU A 126 10.40 12.82 -7.31
N THR A 127 11.02 13.79 -7.98
CA THR A 127 10.31 14.78 -8.80
C THR A 127 10.21 14.24 -10.21
N LEU A 128 8.98 14.08 -10.68
CA LEU A 128 8.64 13.59 -12.01
C LEU A 128 8.83 14.69 -13.07
N GLU A 129 8.82 14.33 -14.35
CA GLU A 129 9.06 15.28 -15.46
C GLU A 129 8.07 16.46 -15.47
N ASN A 130 6.84 16.21 -15.01
CA ASN A 130 5.80 17.24 -14.87
C ASN A 130 5.96 18.12 -13.62
N GLY A 131 7.03 17.96 -12.84
CA GLY A 131 7.32 18.70 -11.60
C GLY A 131 6.56 18.22 -10.37
N SER A 132 5.69 17.21 -10.50
CA SER A 132 5.00 16.61 -9.36
C SER A 132 5.88 15.63 -8.59
N THR A 133 5.51 15.35 -7.36
CA THR A 133 6.16 14.31 -6.54
C THR A 133 5.57 12.95 -6.89
N SER A 134 6.41 11.93 -7.07
CA SER A 134 5.90 10.56 -7.23
C SER A 134 5.18 10.10 -5.96
N LYS A 135 3.97 9.57 -6.16
CA LYS A 135 3.20 8.92 -5.09
C LYS A 135 3.70 7.52 -4.78
N TYR A 136 4.45 6.87 -5.67
CA TYR A 136 4.88 5.47 -5.55
C TYR A 136 6.13 5.26 -4.71
N ALA A 137 6.44 6.20 -3.80
CA ALA A 137 7.65 6.19 -2.97
C ALA A 137 7.83 4.88 -2.18
N TRP A 138 6.77 4.10 -1.93
CA TRP A 138 6.83 2.78 -1.29
C TRP A 138 7.50 1.69 -2.14
N LEU A 139 7.71 1.91 -3.44
CA LEU A 139 8.45 0.99 -4.31
C LEU A 139 9.96 1.10 -4.12
N ASN A 140 10.44 2.20 -3.54
CA ASN A 140 11.79 2.24 -2.99
C ASN A 140 11.78 1.54 -1.61
N PRO A 141 12.39 0.35 -1.46
CA PRO A 141 12.32 -0.40 -0.21
C PRO A 141 13.01 0.32 0.97
N THR A 142 13.96 1.22 0.70
CA THR A 142 14.56 2.07 1.76
C THR A 142 13.50 3.00 2.38
N ASN A 143 12.53 3.46 1.59
CA ASN A 143 11.43 4.25 2.10
C ASN A 143 10.52 3.44 3.02
N LEU A 144 10.33 2.14 2.80
CA LEU A 144 9.55 1.30 3.73
C LEU A 144 10.13 1.28 5.15
N ILE A 145 11.48 1.29 5.27
CA ILE A 145 12.14 1.41 6.58
C ILE A 145 11.79 2.75 7.25
N ARG A 146 11.83 3.84 6.48
CA ARG A 146 11.47 5.18 6.97
C ARG A 146 10.00 5.26 7.37
N MET A 147 9.11 4.76 6.54
CA MET A 147 7.66 4.72 6.80
C MET A 147 7.36 3.90 8.06
N ALA A 148 7.98 2.72 8.23
CA ALA A 148 7.84 1.91 9.45
C ALA A 148 8.35 2.64 10.70
N GLY A 149 9.43 3.41 10.57
CA GLY A 149 9.94 4.34 11.57
C GLY A 149 8.88 5.35 12.01
N ILE A 150 8.40 6.15 11.05
CA ILE A 150 7.44 7.23 11.25
C ILE A 150 6.14 6.70 11.88
N VAL A 151 5.50 5.74 11.21
CA VAL A 151 4.21 5.20 11.65
C VAL A 151 4.34 4.51 13.01
N GLY A 152 5.42 3.75 13.23
CA GLY A 152 5.63 3.05 14.49
C GLY A 152 5.86 4.00 15.67
N GLU A 153 6.57 5.11 15.47
CA GLU A 153 6.74 6.12 16.53
C GLU A 153 5.42 6.82 16.88
N ASP A 154 4.61 7.16 15.87
CA ASP A 154 3.33 7.82 16.11
C ASP A 154 2.31 6.88 16.73
N LEU A 155 2.23 5.62 16.29
CA LEU A 155 1.36 4.61 16.92
C LEU A 155 1.75 4.34 18.38
N GLN A 156 3.04 4.40 18.74
CA GLN A 156 3.47 4.31 20.15
C GLN A 156 2.97 5.48 21.01
N ARG A 157 2.80 6.67 20.42
CA ARG A 157 2.23 7.84 21.12
C ARG A 157 0.72 7.74 21.24
N VAL A 158 0.05 7.20 20.23
CA VAL A 158 -1.40 6.97 20.23
C VAL A 158 -1.80 5.86 21.22
N TYR A 159 -1.03 4.76 21.25
CA TYR A 159 -1.32 3.55 22.04
C TYR A 159 -0.18 3.23 23.03
N PRO A 160 0.03 4.06 24.07
CA PRO A 160 1.14 3.91 25.00
C PRO A 160 1.14 2.57 25.75
N GLU A 161 -0.02 1.97 25.99
CA GLU A 161 -0.18 0.64 26.59
C GLU A 161 0.41 -0.49 25.73
N HIS A 162 0.55 -0.26 24.42
CA HIS A 162 1.12 -1.22 23.46
C HIS A 162 2.54 -0.86 23.01
N GLN A 163 3.16 0.17 23.60
CA GLN A 163 4.42 0.73 23.14
C GLN A 163 5.52 -0.31 22.92
N LYS A 164 5.73 -1.20 23.89
CA LYS A 164 6.77 -2.25 23.81
C LYS A 164 6.51 -3.25 22.67
N THR A 165 5.25 -3.62 22.45
CA THR A 165 4.83 -4.51 21.36
C THR A 165 5.08 -3.84 20.01
N ILE A 166 4.64 -2.59 19.85
CA ILE A 166 4.82 -1.82 18.61
C ILE A 166 6.31 -1.65 18.30
N GLN A 167 7.14 -1.31 19.29
CA GLN A 167 8.59 -1.17 19.12
C GLN A 167 9.25 -2.49 18.67
N THR A 168 8.84 -3.62 19.25
CA THR A 168 9.35 -4.95 18.87
C THR A 168 8.96 -5.29 17.42
N ASN A 169 7.69 -5.05 17.07
CA ASN A 169 7.18 -5.26 15.72
C ASN A 169 7.86 -4.35 14.68
N GLN A 170 8.09 -3.10 15.03
CA GLN A 170 8.80 -2.12 14.19
C GLN A 170 10.22 -2.61 13.86
N GLN A 171 10.98 -3.06 14.87
CA GLN A 171 12.32 -3.62 14.65
C GLN A 171 12.29 -4.85 13.74
N ALA A 172 11.35 -5.77 13.98
CA ALA A 172 11.18 -6.96 13.14
C ALA A 172 10.84 -6.60 11.69
N LEU A 173 9.91 -5.67 11.46
CA LEU A 173 9.56 -5.20 10.13
C LEU A 173 10.75 -4.55 9.43
N MET A 174 11.51 -3.70 10.12
CA MET A 174 12.71 -3.06 9.54
C MET A 174 13.80 -4.08 9.19
N LEU A 175 13.93 -5.18 9.92
CA LEU A 175 14.83 -6.29 9.55
C LEU A 175 14.33 -7.03 8.31
N ASN A 176 13.02 -7.33 8.24
CA ASN A 176 12.42 -7.98 7.08
C ASN A 176 12.55 -7.13 5.81
N VAL A 177 12.44 -5.80 5.91
CA VAL A 177 12.66 -4.90 4.77
C VAL A 177 14.13 -4.89 4.33
N ARG A 178 15.10 -4.95 5.26
CA ARG A 178 16.52 -5.09 4.89
C ARG A 178 16.81 -6.40 4.17
N GLU A 179 16.19 -7.48 4.62
CA GLU A 179 16.28 -8.78 3.95
C GLU A 179 15.69 -8.73 2.53
N LEU A 180 14.52 -8.10 2.37
CA LEU A 180 13.93 -7.85 1.05
C LEU A 180 14.91 -7.07 0.14
N ILE A 181 15.54 -6.01 0.64
CA ILE A 181 16.54 -5.24 -0.13
C ILE A 181 17.68 -6.15 -0.59
N ASN A 182 18.22 -6.97 0.30
CA ASN A 182 19.32 -7.88 -0.05
C ASN A 182 18.88 -8.91 -1.10
N GLN A 183 17.68 -9.46 -0.99
CA GLN A 183 17.13 -10.42 -1.95
C GLN A 183 16.95 -9.79 -3.33
N GLN A 184 16.37 -8.58 -3.39
CA GLN A 184 16.23 -7.80 -4.61
C GLN A 184 17.58 -7.54 -5.29
N GLN A 185 18.58 -7.12 -4.51
CA GLN A 185 19.93 -6.83 -5.02
C GLN A 185 20.65 -8.10 -5.51
N ALA A 186 20.50 -9.22 -4.81
CA ALA A 186 21.03 -10.50 -5.27
C ALA A 186 20.39 -10.93 -6.60
N GLU A 187 19.06 -10.79 -6.73
CA GLU A 187 18.37 -11.14 -7.95
C GLU A 187 18.74 -10.25 -9.14
N ILE A 188 18.87 -8.94 -8.92
CA ILE A 188 19.38 -7.98 -9.92
C ILE A 188 20.78 -8.39 -10.39
N PHE A 189 21.67 -8.70 -9.45
CA PHE A 189 23.04 -9.11 -9.74
C PHE A 189 23.10 -10.43 -10.50
N ASP A 190 22.39 -11.46 -10.04
CA ASP A 190 22.35 -12.79 -10.65
C ASP A 190 21.82 -12.75 -12.09
N LYS A 191 20.85 -11.86 -12.35
CA LYS A 191 20.28 -11.62 -13.68
C LYS A 191 21.13 -10.70 -14.55
N GLY A 192 22.18 -10.06 -14.00
CA GLY A 192 23.00 -9.08 -14.69
C GLY A 192 22.19 -7.88 -15.17
N ILE A 193 21.24 -7.41 -14.35
CA ILE A 193 20.43 -6.22 -14.65
C ILE A 193 21.28 -4.98 -14.35
N ASP A 194 21.75 -4.31 -15.39
CA ASP A 194 22.54 -3.08 -15.26
C ASP A 194 21.74 -1.86 -15.77
N SER A 195 21.29 -1.95 -17.03
CA SER A 195 20.50 -0.91 -17.69
C SER A 195 19.05 -1.34 -17.89
N VAL A 196 18.12 -0.38 -17.75
CA VAL A 196 16.69 -0.63 -17.90
C VAL A 196 15.97 0.39 -18.78
N VAL A 197 14.96 -0.10 -19.51
CA VAL A 197 13.88 0.72 -20.08
C VAL A 197 12.63 0.57 -19.22
N LEU A 198 12.07 1.68 -18.75
CA LEU A 198 10.85 1.69 -17.94
C LEU A 198 9.60 1.86 -18.80
N MET A 199 8.56 1.08 -18.50
CA MET A 199 7.27 1.11 -19.22
C MET A 199 6.17 1.93 -18.55
N SER A 200 6.44 2.48 -17.36
CA SER A 200 5.47 3.23 -16.55
C SER A 200 6.20 4.18 -15.60
N GLU A 201 5.67 5.40 -15.45
CA GLU A 201 6.20 6.42 -14.52
C GLU A 201 6.18 5.93 -13.06
N SER A 202 5.26 5.03 -12.72
CA SER A 202 5.20 4.41 -11.39
C SER A 202 6.44 3.58 -11.04
N LEU A 203 7.26 3.19 -12.02
CA LEU A 203 8.46 2.36 -11.81
C LEU A 203 9.72 3.19 -11.52
N GLU A 204 9.65 4.52 -11.57
CA GLU A 204 10.78 5.40 -11.28
C GLU A 204 11.30 5.19 -9.84
N ASP A 205 10.40 5.08 -8.86
CA ASP A 205 10.77 4.83 -7.46
C ASP A 205 11.42 3.46 -7.27
N PHE A 206 10.95 2.46 -8.00
CA PHE A 206 11.55 1.12 -7.99
C PHE A 206 12.97 1.14 -8.56
N ALA A 207 13.16 1.78 -9.72
CA ALA A 207 14.46 1.90 -10.36
C ALA A 207 15.45 2.68 -9.50
N SER A 208 15.02 3.81 -8.93
CA SER A 208 15.81 4.62 -8.00
C SER A 208 16.18 3.84 -6.74
N GLY A 209 15.21 3.14 -6.13
CA GLY A 209 15.44 2.36 -4.91
C GLY A 209 16.40 1.19 -5.10
N ASN A 210 16.45 0.63 -6.31
CA ASN A 210 17.36 -0.46 -6.68
C ASN A 210 18.62 -0.01 -7.43
N GLN A 211 18.83 1.31 -7.57
CA GLN A 211 19.99 1.91 -8.26
C GLN A 211 20.16 1.43 -9.72
N LEU A 212 19.05 1.17 -10.41
CA LEU A 212 19.07 0.72 -11.80
C LEU A 212 19.36 1.90 -12.73
N PHE A 213 20.19 1.69 -13.75
CA PHE A 213 20.50 2.72 -14.74
C PHE A 213 19.39 2.82 -15.78
N VAL A 214 18.55 3.85 -15.68
CA VAL A 214 17.43 4.08 -16.61
C VAL A 214 17.96 4.70 -17.91
N VAL A 215 18.02 3.91 -18.98
CA VAL A 215 18.48 4.37 -20.31
C VAL A 215 17.35 4.81 -21.22
N GLY A 216 16.10 4.47 -20.89
CA GLY A 216 14.94 4.81 -21.70
C GLY A 216 13.63 4.76 -20.93
N ARG A 217 12.65 5.52 -21.41
CA ARG A 217 11.27 5.55 -20.91
C ARG A 217 10.34 5.33 -22.10
N GLU A 218 9.57 4.26 -22.03
CA GLU A 218 8.56 3.92 -23.03
C GLU A 218 7.19 3.97 -22.35
N PHE A 219 6.72 5.18 -22.02
CA PHE A 219 5.45 5.35 -21.32
C PHE A 219 4.25 5.39 -22.28
N LYS A 220 4.50 5.44 -23.59
CA LYS A 220 3.46 5.40 -24.60
C LYS A 220 2.73 4.06 -24.51
N PRO A 221 1.39 4.05 -24.41
CA PRO A 221 0.64 2.80 -24.34
C PRO A 221 0.92 1.91 -25.55
N GLU A 222 1.08 0.60 -25.32
CA GLU A 222 1.39 -0.36 -26.41
C GLU A 222 0.38 -0.34 -27.57
N LEU A 223 -0.87 0.04 -27.31
CA LEU A 223 -1.92 0.17 -28.33
C LEU A 223 -1.67 1.32 -29.32
N GLU A 224 -0.85 2.28 -28.93
CA GLU A 224 -0.50 3.46 -29.74
C GLU A 224 0.85 3.29 -30.45
N TRP A 225 1.56 2.17 -30.22
CA TRP A 225 2.84 1.90 -30.85
C TRP A 225 2.71 1.75 -32.36
N THR A 226 3.53 2.54 -33.06
CA THR A 226 3.74 2.39 -34.50
C THR A 226 4.68 1.21 -34.78
N GLU A 227 4.80 0.79 -36.04
CA GLU A 227 5.80 -0.22 -36.41
C GLU A 227 7.23 0.31 -36.21
N GLU A 228 7.45 1.62 -36.35
CA GLU A 228 8.74 2.24 -36.07
C GLU A 228 9.10 2.16 -34.58
N ASP A 229 8.16 2.42 -33.68
CA ASP A 229 8.35 2.29 -32.22
C ASP A 229 8.80 0.86 -31.86
N LYS A 230 8.10 -0.15 -32.43
CA LYS A 230 8.41 -1.57 -32.20
C LYS A 230 9.78 -1.96 -32.74
N LEU A 231 10.14 -1.50 -33.94
CA LEU A 231 11.43 -1.79 -34.55
C LEU A 231 12.58 -1.11 -33.78
N SER A 232 12.37 0.12 -33.33
CA SER A 232 13.33 0.86 -32.49
C SER A 232 13.58 0.13 -31.17
N LEU A 233 12.52 -0.24 -30.45
CA LEU A 233 12.64 -0.98 -29.20
C LEU A 233 13.35 -2.33 -29.41
N LYS A 234 12.98 -3.06 -30.46
CA LYS A 234 13.64 -4.33 -30.79
C LYS A 234 15.13 -4.14 -31.09
N ALA A 235 15.48 -3.13 -31.88
CA ALA A 235 16.87 -2.83 -32.23
C ALA A 235 17.71 -2.47 -31.00
N GLN A 236 17.18 -1.69 -30.06
CA GLN A 236 17.85 -1.39 -28.79
C GLN A 236 18.22 -2.68 -28.02
N PHE A 237 17.26 -3.59 -27.90
CA PHE A 237 17.45 -4.87 -27.20
C PHE A 237 18.29 -5.90 -27.98
N GLU A 238 18.49 -5.73 -29.28
CA GLU A 238 19.42 -6.53 -30.08
C GLU A 238 20.87 -6.02 -29.97
N GLN A 239 21.04 -4.70 -29.85
CA GLN A 239 22.34 -4.04 -29.69
C GLN A 239 22.90 -4.21 -28.27
N ASP A 240 22.05 -4.09 -27.25
CA ASP A 240 22.42 -4.27 -25.86
C ASP A 240 21.83 -5.57 -25.28
N LYS A 241 22.73 -6.52 -24.99
CA LYS A 241 22.36 -7.82 -24.41
C LYS A 241 22.13 -7.75 -22.90
N THR A 242 22.58 -6.68 -22.25
CA THR A 242 22.45 -6.41 -20.81
C THR A 242 21.22 -5.56 -20.48
N LEU A 243 20.53 -5.04 -21.50
CA LEU A 243 19.32 -4.25 -21.33
C LEU A 243 18.13 -5.10 -20.89
N TRP A 244 17.42 -4.60 -19.87
CA TRP A 244 16.18 -5.15 -19.37
C TRP A 244 15.00 -4.20 -19.57
N LEU A 245 13.81 -4.76 -19.76
CA LEU A 245 12.57 -4.00 -19.75
C LEU A 245 11.88 -4.17 -18.40
N VAL A 246 11.48 -3.10 -17.75
CA VAL A 246 10.70 -3.15 -16.50
C VAL A 246 9.28 -2.68 -16.77
N THR A 247 8.29 -3.50 -16.39
CA THR A 247 6.86 -3.22 -16.62
C THR A 247 6.01 -3.50 -15.38
N ASP A 248 4.96 -2.70 -15.21
CA ASP A 248 3.94 -2.87 -14.15
C ASP A 248 2.76 -3.75 -14.59
N LYS A 249 2.78 -4.20 -15.86
CA LYS A 249 1.73 -5.01 -16.48
C LYS A 249 2.25 -6.39 -16.82
N ARG A 250 1.31 -7.32 -16.98
CA ARG A 250 1.64 -8.63 -17.53
C ARG A 250 2.18 -8.43 -18.96
N PRO A 251 3.37 -8.96 -19.30
CA PRO A 251 3.91 -8.81 -20.65
C PRO A 251 2.94 -9.29 -21.73
N SER A 252 2.69 -8.43 -22.71
CA SER A 252 1.78 -8.72 -23.82
C SER A 252 2.44 -9.66 -24.83
N LYS A 253 1.64 -10.27 -25.71
CA LYS A 253 2.18 -11.07 -26.83
C LYS A 253 3.11 -10.24 -27.72
N THR A 254 2.70 -9.00 -28.01
CA THR A 254 3.49 -8.03 -28.78
C THR A 254 4.84 -7.78 -28.12
N LEU A 255 4.85 -7.54 -26.81
CA LEU A 255 6.08 -7.29 -26.07
C LEU A 255 7.01 -8.50 -26.10
N THR A 256 6.47 -9.70 -25.85
CA THR A 256 7.25 -10.95 -25.86
C THR A 256 7.73 -11.38 -27.24
N SER A 257 7.15 -10.84 -28.33
CA SER A 257 7.66 -11.07 -29.69
C SER A 257 8.80 -10.12 -30.07
N LEU A 258 8.94 -8.99 -29.37
CA LEU A 258 10.03 -8.03 -29.56
C LEU A 258 11.21 -8.32 -28.62
N ILE A 259 10.92 -8.69 -27.37
CA ILE A 259 11.90 -8.88 -26.31
C ILE A 259 11.72 -10.27 -25.70
N LYS A 260 12.84 -10.99 -25.50
CA LYS A 260 12.82 -12.30 -24.84
C LYS A 260 12.20 -12.16 -23.45
N PRO A 261 11.26 -13.05 -23.04
CA PRO A 261 10.65 -12.99 -21.71
C PRO A 261 11.65 -12.99 -20.55
N SER A 262 12.82 -13.64 -20.73
CA SER A 262 13.90 -13.65 -19.75
C SER A 262 14.63 -12.31 -19.57
N ARG A 263 14.24 -11.24 -20.29
CA ARG A 263 14.75 -9.87 -20.15
C ARG A 263 13.63 -8.87 -19.84
N ILE A 264 12.49 -9.37 -19.38
CA ILE A 264 11.35 -8.56 -18.96
C ILE A 264 11.14 -8.80 -17.47
N LEU A 265 11.31 -7.75 -16.68
CA LEU A 265 11.03 -7.74 -15.24
C LEU A 265 9.63 -7.15 -15.01
N GLN A 266 8.72 -7.97 -14.50
CA GLN A 266 7.39 -7.51 -14.14
C GLN A 266 7.35 -7.14 -12.65
N ILE A 267 7.05 -5.89 -12.35
CA ILE A 267 6.94 -5.37 -10.98
C ILE A 267 5.49 -5.13 -10.61
N ASP A 268 5.10 -5.54 -9.41
CA ASP A 268 3.82 -5.15 -8.83
C ASP A 268 3.99 -3.76 -8.21
N VAL A 269 3.27 -2.75 -8.72
CA VAL A 269 3.34 -1.38 -8.19
C VAL A 269 2.55 -1.19 -6.89
N ILE A 270 1.77 -2.20 -6.49
CA ILE A 270 1.10 -2.28 -5.19
C ILE A 270 0.13 -1.10 -4.95
N ASP A 271 -0.40 -0.55 -6.04
CA ASP A 271 -1.32 0.59 -6.03
C ASP A 271 -2.74 0.23 -5.58
N ARG A 272 -3.04 -1.07 -5.50
CA ARG A 272 -4.33 -1.65 -5.11
C ARG A 272 -4.15 -2.95 -4.32
N TRP A 273 -5.19 -3.30 -3.57
CA TRP A 273 -5.25 -4.58 -2.88
C TRP A 273 -5.13 -5.77 -3.85
N GLY A 274 -5.91 -5.74 -4.94
CA GLY A 274 -5.91 -6.78 -5.96
C GLY A 274 -6.34 -8.16 -5.45
N SER A 275 -6.09 -9.20 -6.24
CA SER A 275 -6.32 -10.59 -5.83
C SER A 275 -5.24 -11.10 -4.86
N LYS A 276 -4.03 -10.53 -4.92
CA LYS A 276 -2.90 -10.93 -4.07
C LYS A 276 -3.07 -10.46 -2.61
N GLY A 277 -3.61 -9.26 -2.39
CA GLY A 277 -3.78 -8.65 -1.07
C GLY A 277 -2.45 -8.44 -0.31
N ILE A 278 -2.55 -8.13 0.97
CA ILE A 278 -1.42 -8.18 1.91
C ILE A 278 -1.68 -9.35 2.87
N LYS A 279 -0.71 -10.26 2.99
CA LYS A 279 -0.82 -11.46 3.86
C LYS A 279 -0.05 -11.22 5.15
N THR A 280 -0.63 -11.59 6.28
CA THR A 280 -0.04 -11.35 7.61
C THR A 280 1.30 -12.07 7.80
N GLU A 281 1.45 -13.26 7.23
CA GLU A 281 2.65 -14.11 7.37
C GLU A 281 3.77 -13.70 6.41
N LYS A 282 3.40 -13.10 5.27
CA LYS A 282 4.33 -12.64 4.22
C LYS A 282 3.93 -11.24 3.75
N PRO A 283 4.07 -10.22 4.61
CA PRO A 283 3.56 -8.87 4.35
C PRO A 283 4.26 -8.18 3.18
N LEU A 284 5.53 -8.54 2.94
CA LEU A 284 6.38 -7.94 1.91
C LEU A 284 6.43 -8.74 0.60
N ALA A 285 5.70 -9.86 0.48
CA ALA A 285 5.81 -10.74 -0.69
C ALA A 285 5.44 -10.10 -2.03
N ARG A 286 4.73 -8.97 -2.02
CA ARG A 286 4.43 -8.23 -3.26
C ARG A 286 5.54 -7.27 -3.69
N TRP A 287 6.48 -6.97 -2.79
CA TRP A 287 7.68 -6.21 -3.09
C TRP A 287 8.84 -7.10 -3.56
N GLU A 288 8.74 -8.43 -3.42
CA GLU A 288 9.70 -9.37 -4.02
C GLU A 288 9.68 -9.27 -5.57
N MET A 289 10.79 -9.59 -6.23
CA MET A 289 10.95 -9.56 -7.70
C MET A 289 10.59 -10.89 -8.38
#